data_AF-A0A958XRR2-F1
#
_entry.id   AF-A0A958XRR2-F1
#
_cell.length_a   1.000
_cell.length_b   1.000
_cell.length_c   1.000
_cell.angle_alpha   90.00
_cell.angle_beta   90.00
_cell.angle_gamma   90.00
#
_symmetry.space_group_name_H-M   'P 1'
#
loop_
_entity.id
_entity.type
_entity.pdbx_description
1 polymer ?
#
loop_
_entity_poly.entity_id
_entity_poly.type
_entity_poly.pdbx_seq_one_letter_code
_entity_poly.pdbx_strand_id
1 'polypeptide(L)'
;MKVTTAKQGFRSVLAAIFLFGALLFSASSANAQTNDADLSLNWVTESEALSALENSVGLLVVDQANYPQGSPNWNNIANHINYYKLIMGLIEEGNTVPVSVGNGVLMMNDDKNASKDLVPAATLTQLRADATTLLTL
;
A
#
# COMPACT_ATOMS: atom_id res chain seq x y z
N MET A 1 40.06 -26.21 -51.14
CA MET A 1 39.70 -26.52 -49.73
C MET A 1 40.87 -26.04 -48.87
N LYS A 2 40.75 -25.29 -47.77
CA LYS A 2 39.77 -25.41 -46.66
C LYS A 2 39.87 -24.11 -45.84
N VAL A 3 38.81 -23.32 -45.78
CA VAL A 3 38.73 -22.17 -44.86
C VAL A 3 38.46 -22.75 -43.48
N THR A 4 39.49 -22.82 -42.64
CA THR A 4 39.35 -23.21 -41.24
C THR A 4 39.42 -21.94 -40.39
N THR A 5 38.65 -21.94 -39.31
CA THR A 5 38.67 -20.97 -38.18
C THR A 5 37.62 -19.85 -38.23
N ALA A 6 36.34 -20.21 -38.06
CA ALA A 6 35.30 -19.25 -37.68
C ALA A 6 34.16 -19.90 -36.85
N LYS A 7 34.44 -20.93 -36.04
CA LYS A 7 33.39 -21.66 -35.29
C LYS A 7 33.43 -21.50 -33.76
N GLN A 8 34.46 -20.86 -33.20
CA GLN A 8 34.65 -20.85 -31.74
C GLN A 8 34.24 -19.55 -31.04
N GLY A 9 34.26 -18.41 -31.74
CA GLY A 9 33.86 -17.11 -31.17
C GLY A 9 32.34 -16.95 -30.95
N PHE A 10 31.52 -17.65 -31.73
CA PHE A 10 30.06 -17.45 -31.70
C PHE A 10 29.39 -18.04 -30.45
N ARG A 11 29.98 -19.09 -29.86
CA ARG A 11 29.40 -19.77 -28.68
C ARG A 11 29.55 -18.96 -27.39
N SER A 12 30.59 -18.13 -27.28
CA SER A 12 30.84 -17.28 -26.10
C SER A 12 29.89 -16.08 -26.04
N VAL A 13 29.58 -15.49 -27.20
CA VAL A 13 28.63 -14.35 -27.30
C VAL A 13 27.21 -14.78 -26.93
N LEU A 14 26.78 -15.96 -27.35
CA LEU A 14 25.47 -16.53 -27.00
C LEU A 14 25.32 -16.76 -25.50
N ALA A 15 26.38 -17.21 -24.82
CA ALA A 15 26.38 -17.39 -23.37
C ALA A 15 26.29 -16.05 -22.62
N ALA A 16 26.97 -15.01 -23.10
CA ALA A 16 26.91 -13.67 -22.51
C ALA A 16 25.51 -13.04 -22.64
N ILE A 17 24.83 -13.21 -23.78
CA ILE A 17 23.45 -12.72 -23.98
C ILE A 17 22.47 -13.48 -23.07
N PHE A 18 22.63 -14.79 -22.90
CA PHE A 18 21.80 -15.58 -21.98
C PHE A 18 21.98 -15.17 -20.52
N LEU A 19 23.22 -14.91 -20.08
CA LEU A 19 23.51 -14.43 -18.73
C LEU A 19 22.92 -13.02 -18.49
N PHE A 20 23.04 -12.14 -19.48
CA PHE A 20 22.47 -10.79 -19.41
C PHE A 20 20.93 -10.80 -19.41
N GLY A 21 20.31 -11.71 -20.18
CA GLY A 21 18.86 -11.93 -20.18
C GLY A 21 18.33 -12.47 -18.85
N ALA A 22 19.06 -13.39 -18.21
CA ALA A 22 18.69 -13.93 -16.90
C ALA A 22 18.80 -12.87 -15.78
N LEU A 23 19.78 -11.96 -15.87
CA LEU A 23 19.93 -10.82 -14.94
C LEU A 23 18.78 -9.82 -15.09
N LEU A 24 18.34 -9.54 -16.32
CA LEU A 24 17.19 -8.65 -16.57
C LEU A 24 15.86 -9.24 -16.07
N PHE A 25 15.67 -10.57 -16.15
CA PHE A 25 14.46 -11.22 -15.64
C PHE A 25 14.44 -11.30 -14.11
N SER A 26 15.60 -11.39 -13.47
CA SER A 26 15.74 -11.37 -12.00
C SER A 26 15.54 -9.97 -11.39
N ALA A 27 15.56 -8.92 -12.22
CA ALA A 27 15.34 -7.54 -11.78
C ALA A 27 13.86 -7.10 -11.81
N SER A 28 12.93 -7.96 -12.26
CA SER A 28 11.48 -7.67 -12.30
C SER A 28 10.75 -7.92 -10.98
N SER A 29 11.40 -7.65 -9.86
CA SER A 29 10.70 -7.26 -8.64
C SER A 29 11.07 -5.81 -8.35
N ALA A 30 10.62 -4.91 -9.23
CA ALA A 30 10.48 -3.52 -8.87
C ALA A 30 9.42 -3.46 -7.78
N ASN A 31 9.85 -3.60 -6.52
CA ASN A 31 9.04 -3.18 -5.39
C ASN A 31 8.67 -1.73 -5.66
N ALA A 32 7.36 -1.46 -5.66
CA ALA A 32 6.81 -0.12 -5.79
C ALA A 32 7.63 0.83 -4.91
N GLN A 33 8.19 1.88 -5.50
CA GLN A 33 8.88 2.92 -4.76
C GLN A 33 7.89 3.48 -3.74
N THR A 34 7.97 3.00 -2.50
CA THR A 34 7.38 3.66 -1.35
C THR A 34 8.04 5.03 -1.31
N ASN A 35 7.26 6.10 -1.44
CA ASN A 35 7.76 7.47 -1.31
C ASN A 35 8.74 7.52 -0.13
N ASP A 36 9.97 7.98 -0.34
CA ASP A 36 11.03 8.00 0.68
C ASP A 36 10.60 8.71 1.99
N ALA A 37 9.57 9.54 1.94
CA ALA A 37 8.93 10.14 3.11
C ALA A 37 8.36 9.09 4.08
N ASP A 38 7.76 7.99 3.58
CA ASP A 38 7.23 6.90 4.44
C ASP A 38 8.38 6.11 5.09
N LEU A 39 9.57 6.02 4.51
CA LEU A 39 10.71 5.33 5.13
C LEU A 39 11.37 6.14 6.27
N SER A 40 11.07 7.44 6.36
CA SER A 40 11.62 8.34 7.38
C SER A 40 10.84 8.33 8.71
N LEU A 41 9.64 7.77 8.70
CA LEU A 41 8.75 7.73 9.85
C LEU A 41 9.04 6.49 10.70
N ASN A 42 9.00 6.67 12.03
CA ASN A 42 9.16 5.58 12.97
C ASN A 42 7.83 4.83 13.14
N TRP A 43 7.50 4.00 12.16
CA TRP A 43 6.28 3.19 12.19
C TRP A 43 6.29 2.22 13.35
N VAL A 44 5.14 2.08 14.00
CA VAL A 44 4.92 1.02 14.98
C VAL A 44 4.97 -0.35 14.30
N THR A 45 5.18 -1.41 15.10
CA THR A 45 5.12 -2.78 14.58
C THR A 45 3.70 -3.15 14.14
N GLU A 46 3.54 -4.18 13.31
CA GLU A 46 2.24 -4.62 12.81
C GLU A 46 1.26 -4.98 13.95
N SER A 47 1.75 -5.63 15.01
CA SER A 47 0.91 -5.98 16.18
C SER A 47 0.46 -4.75 16.96
N GLU A 48 1.33 -3.75 17.09
CA GLU A 48 0.99 -2.47 17.74
C GLU A 48 0.02 -1.67 16.88
N ALA A 49 0.22 -1.67 15.55
CA ALA A 49 -0.68 -1.03 14.60
C ALA A 49 -2.08 -1.61 14.67
N LEU A 50 -2.23 -2.95 14.66
CA LEU A 50 -3.52 -3.61 14.78
C LEU A 50 -4.21 -3.22 16.10
N SER A 51 -3.48 -3.27 17.22
CA SER A 51 -4.01 -2.90 18.53
C SER A 51 -4.46 -1.43 18.57
N ALA A 52 -3.68 -0.51 17.99
CA ALA A 52 -4.01 0.91 17.92
C ALA A 52 -5.23 1.17 17.02
N LEU A 53 -5.32 0.51 15.87
CA LEU A 53 -6.44 0.62 14.93
C LEU A 53 -7.73 0.07 15.53
N GLU A 54 -7.68 -1.09 16.18
CA GLU A 54 -8.84 -1.68 16.86
C GLU A 54 -9.40 -0.74 17.92
N ASN A 55 -8.52 -0.18 18.76
CA ASN A 55 -8.92 0.73 19.83
C ASN A 55 -9.52 2.02 19.25
N SER A 56 -8.89 2.58 18.22
CA SER A 56 -9.39 3.78 17.52
C SER A 56 -10.75 3.53 16.86
N VAL A 57 -10.94 2.39 16.18
CA VAL A 57 -12.23 1.98 15.63
C VAL A 57 -13.29 1.84 16.72
N GLY A 58 -12.94 1.27 17.87
CA GLY A 58 -13.84 1.16 19.01
C GLY A 58 -14.35 2.51 19.50
N LEU A 59 -13.44 3.48 19.68
CA LEU A 59 -13.79 4.85 20.07
C LEU A 59 -14.66 5.55 19.02
N LEU A 60 -14.28 5.44 17.75
CA LEU A 60 -15.02 6.04 16.64
C LEU A 60 -16.44 5.47 16.51
N VAL A 61 -16.65 4.18 16.75
CA VAL A 61 -17.99 3.57 16.73
C VAL A 61 -18.88 4.15 17.84
N VAL A 62 -18.33 4.36 19.04
CA VAL A 62 -19.05 5.01 20.13
C VAL A 62 -19.39 6.45 19.77
N ASP A 63 -18.44 7.19 19.21
CA ASP A 63 -18.65 8.58 18.78
C ASP A 63 -19.66 8.69 17.63
N GLN A 64 -19.64 7.75 16.69
CA GLN A 64 -20.55 7.71 15.55
C GLN A 64 -22.02 7.66 16.00
N ALA A 65 -22.31 6.94 17.09
CA ALA A 65 -23.66 6.81 17.64
C ALA A 65 -24.23 8.14 18.17
N ASN A 66 -23.37 9.14 18.43
CA ASN A 66 -23.79 10.47 18.89
C ASN A 66 -24.24 11.41 17.76
N TYR A 67 -24.08 11.01 16.49
CA TYR A 67 -24.42 11.84 15.35
C TYR A 67 -25.55 11.22 14.52
N PRO A 68 -26.47 12.05 13.98
CA PRO A 68 -27.48 11.56 13.03
C PRO A 68 -26.82 10.94 11.81
N GLN A 69 -27.34 9.78 11.38
CA GLN A 69 -26.86 9.09 10.18
C GLN A 69 -26.92 10.01 8.96
N GLY A 70 -25.85 10.02 8.16
CA GLY A 70 -25.73 10.85 6.96
C GLY A 70 -25.35 12.31 7.23
N SER A 71 -25.25 12.74 8.50
CA SER A 71 -24.66 14.05 8.82
C SER A 71 -23.17 14.10 8.44
N PRO A 72 -22.59 15.29 8.21
CA PRO A 72 -21.17 15.43 7.87
C PRO A 72 -20.24 14.74 8.88
N ASN A 73 -20.51 14.87 10.19
CA ASN A 73 -19.72 14.23 11.24
C ASN A 73 -19.87 12.71 11.21
N TRP A 74 -21.10 12.20 11.02
CA TRP A 74 -21.33 10.76 10.90
C TRP A 74 -20.59 10.16 9.71
N ASN A 75 -20.63 10.83 8.55
CA ASN A 75 -19.93 10.39 7.33
C ASN A 75 -18.41 10.45 7.50
N ASN A 76 -17.89 11.50 8.16
CA ASN A 76 -16.47 11.61 8.46
C ASN A 76 -15.99 10.44 9.34
N ILE A 77 -16.71 10.14 10.42
CA ILE A 77 -16.39 9.01 11.30
C ILE A 77 -16.54 7.67 10.58
N ALA A 78 -17.58 7.50 9.76
CA ALA A 78 -17.77 6.30 8.95
C ALA A 78 -16.59 6.04 8.01
N ASN A 79 -16.06 7.10 7.39
CA ASN A 79 -14.89 7.02 6.54
C ASN A 79 -13.64 6.61 7.34
N HIS A 80 -13.40 7.19 8.52
CA HIS A 80 -12.28 6.78 9.38
C HIS A 80 -12.37 5.30 9.77
N ILE A 81 -13.54 4.84 10.22
CA ILE A 81 -13.77 3.44 10.57
C ILE A 81 -13.48 2.52 9.38
N ASN A 82 -14.01 2.86 8.20
CA ASN A 82 -13.82 2.05 7.00
C ASN A 82 -12.33 2.02 6.60
N TYR A 83 -11.65 3.16 6.65
CA TYR A 83 -10.25 3.27 6.29
C TYR A 83 -9.34 2.46 7.22
N TYR A 84 -9.55 2.56 8.54
CA TYR A 84 -8.78 1.79 9.52
C TYR A 84 -9.01 0.29 9.38
N LYS A 85 -10.24 -0.15 9.09
CA LYS A 85 -10.53 -1.57 8.80
C LYS A 85 -9.83 -2.08 7.54
N LEU A 86 -9.72 -1.24 6.50
CA LEU A 86 -8.96 -1.59 5.30
C LEU A 86 -7.47 -1.77 5.63
N ILE A 87 -6.89 -0.84 6.40
CA ILE A 87 -5.49 -0.95 6.83
C ILE A 87 -5.27 -2.22 7.65
N MET A 88 -6.15 -2.52 8.61
CA MET A 88 -6.08 -3.75 9.41
C MET A 88 -6.07 -5.00 8.54
N GLY A 89 -7.02 -5.11 7.60
CA GLY A 89 -7.09 -6.26 6.69
C GLY A 89 -5.82 -6.41 5.84
N LEU A 90 -5.25 -5.31 5.36
CA LEU A 90 -3.99 -5.33 4.61
C LEU A 90 -2.80 -5.80 5.46
N ILE A 91 -2.74 -5.39 6.74
CA ILE A 91 -1.71 -5.87 7.68
C ILE A 91 -1.90 -7.38 7.95
N GLU A 92 -3.14 -7.83 8.16
CA GLU A 92 -3.47 -9.24 8.36
C GLU A 92 -3.12 -10.10 7.13
N GLU A 93 -3.19 -9.53 5.93
CA GLU A 93 -2.72 -10.15 4.67
C GLU A 93 -1.18 -10.20 4.54
N GLY A 94 -0.45 -9.61 5.49
CA GLY A 94 1.01 -9.62 5.57
C GLY A 94 1.70 -8.40 4.97
N ASN A 95 0.98 -7.32 4.68
CA ASN A 95 1.59 -6.06 4.26
C ASN A 95 2.19 -5.32 5.46
N THR A 96 3.26 -4.56 5.22
CA THR A 96 3.82 -3.66 6.24
C THR A 96 2.87 -2.50 6.53
N VAL A 97 3.00 -1.88 7.71
CA VAL A 97 2.19 -0.71 8.11
C VAL A 97 2.18 0.43 7.07
N PRO A 98 3.33 0.95 6.59
CA PRO A 98 3.34 2.02 5.58
C PRO A 98 2.66 1.62 4.27
N VAL A 99 2.86 0.38 3.81
CA VAL A 99 2.21 -0.14 2.59
C VAL A 99 0.70 -0.22 2.79
N SER A 100 0.25 -0.67 3.95
CA SER A 100 -1.17 -0.79 4.28
C SER A 100 -1.88 0.57 4.34
N VAL A 101 -1.23 1.59 4.90
CA VAL A 101 -1.73 2.98 4.91
C VAL A 101 -1.87 3.51 3.48
N GLY A 102 -0.86 3.31 2.63
CA GLY A 102 -0.91 3.73 1.21
C GLY A 102 -1.98 2.99 0.41
N ASN A 103 -2.03 1.66 0.50
CA ASN A 103 -2.98 0.82 -0.21
C ASN A 103 -4.42 1.06 0.25
N GLY A 104 -4.64 1.34 1.54
CA GLY A 104 -5.97 1.67 2.04
C GLY A 104 -6.59 2.90 1.35
N VAL A 105 -5.77 3.90 1.00
CA VAL A 105 -6.25 5.10 0.28
C VAL A 105 -6.69 4.73 -1.12
N LEU A 106 -5.90 3.89 -1.79
CA LEU A 106 -6.24 3.37 -3.11
C LEU A 106 -7.55 2.60 -3.04
N MET A 107 -7.72 1.70 -2.08
CA MET A 107 -8.94 0.90 -1.92
C MET A 107 -10.18 1.72 -1.55
N MET A 108 -10.02 2.81 -0.79
CA MET A 108 -11.11 3.75 -0.54
C MET A 108 -11.56 4.51 -1.79
N ASN A 109 -10.63 4.71 -2.72
CA ASN A 109 -10.85 5.43 -3.97
C ASN A 109 -11.12 4.49 -5.15
N ASP A 110 -10.94 3.16 -4.98
CA ASP A 110 -11.08 2.18 -6.04
C ASP A 110 -12.55 1.81 -6.25
N ASP A 111 -13.05 2.35 -7.34
CA ASP A 111 -14.42 2.38 -7.78
C ASP A 111 -14.81 1.04 -8.45
N LYS A 112 -15.01 -0.03 -7.67
CA LYS A 112 -15.60 -1.25 -8.24
C LYS A 112 -17.11 -1.14 -8.47
N ASN A 113 -17.74 -0.02 -8.11
CA ASN A 113 -19.15 0.25 -8.36
C ASN A 113 -19.35 1.75 -8.56
N ALA A 114 -19.43 2.17 -9.83
CA ALA A 114 -19.60 3.54 -10.34
C ALA A 114 -20.86 4.31 -9.87
N SER A 115 -21.45 3.89 -8.75
CA SER A 115 -22.64 4.43 -8.10
C SER A 115 -22.40 4.92 -6.67
N LYS A 116 -21.18 4.83 -6.14
CA LYS A 116 -20.82 5.40 -4.84
C LYS A 116 -20.07 6.72 -5.05
N ASP A 117 -20.57 7.79 -4.45
CA ASP A 117 -19.86 9.08 -4.42
C ASP A 117 -18.42 8.85 -3.95
N LEU A 118 -17.46 9.19 -4.82
CA LEU A 118 -16.04 9.11 -4.50
C LEU A 118 -15.78 9.89 -3.20
N VAL A 119 -15.01 9.29 -2.28
CA VAL A 119 -14.56 10.00 -1.08
C VAL A 119 -13.72 11.20 -1.56
N PRO A 120 -14.05 12.44 -1.15
CA PRO A 120 -13.32 13.61 -1.62
C PRO A 120 -11.82 13.49 -1.36
N ALA A 121 -10.98 13.93 -2.31
CA ALA A 121 -9.52 13.84 -2.20
C ALA A 121 -8.96 14.51 -0.92
N ALA A 122 -9.60 15.60 -0.47
CA ALA A 122 -9.27 16.25 0.80
C ALA A 122 -9.52 15.31 1.99
N THR A 123 -10.62 14.57 1.99
CA THR A 123 -10.94 13.56 3.01
C THR A 123 -9.94 12.41 2.97
N LEU A 124 -9.55 11.92 1.79
CA LEU A 124 -8.52 10.88 1.68
C LEU A 124 -7.16 11.33 2.21
N THR A 125 -6.79 12.59 1.94
CA THR A 125 -5.56 13.20 2.46
C THR A 125 -5.58 13.28 3.98
N GLN A 126 -6.72 13.70 4.55
CA GLN A 126 -6.91 13.79 6.00
C GLN A 126 -6.84 12.40 6.65
N LEU A 127 -7.57 11.42 6.11
CA LEU A 127 -7.57 10.05 6.59
C LEU A 127 -6.17 9.47 6.65
N ARG A 128 -5.38 9.66 5.59
CA ARG A 128 -3.98 9.24 5.55
C ARG A 128 -3.16 9.94 6.64
N ALA A 129 -3.28 11.25 6.77
CA ALA A 129 -2.53 12.01 7.78
C ALA A 129 -2.85 11.56 9.22
N ASP A 130 -4.13 11.29 9.50
CA ASP A 130 -4.58 10.82 10.81
C ASP A 130 -4.10 9.39 11.09
N ALA A 131 -4.14 8.49 10.08
CA ALA A 131 -3.56 7.15 10.21
C ALA A 131 -2.04 7.19 10.41
N THR A 132 -1.33 8.03 9.66
CA THR A 132 0.12 8.20 9.85
C THR A 132 0.40 8.68 11.28
N THR A 133 -0.31 9.69 11.78
CA THR A 133 -0.15 10.19 13.15
C THR A 133 -0.43 9.10 14.19
N LEU A 134 -1.45 8.27 13.98
CA LEU A 134 -1.81 7.18 14.88
C LEU A 134 -0.75 6.05 14.91
N LEU A 135 -0.07 5.81 13.79
CA LEU A 135 0.74 4.61 13.57
C LEU A 135 2.25 4.89 13.56
N THR A 136 2.66 6.07 14.02
CA THR A 136 4.07 6.47 14.15
C THR A 136 4.37 6.94 15.57
N LEU A 137 5.63 6.79 16.00
CA LEU A 137 6.16 7.21 17.30
C LEU A 137 6.89 8.55 17.25
#